data_AF-A0A9P4SGW8-F1
#
_entry.id   AF-A0A9P4SGW8-F1
#
_cell.length_a   1.000
_cell.length_b   1.000
_cell.length_c   1.000
_cell.angle_alpha   90.00
_cell.angle_beta   90.00
_cell.angle_gamma   90.00
#
_symmetry.space_group_name_H-M   'P 1'
#
loop_
_entity.id
_entity.type
_entity.pdbx_description
1 polymer ?
#
loop_
_entity_poly.entity_id
_entity_poly.type
_entity_poly.pdbx_seq_one_letter_code
_entity_poly.pdbx_strand_id
1 'polypeptide(L)'
;MEGIRDFQNDDDHRPMLDLQIRDEDRDAYSDTLSSELADDHTEDINISSLGAIITVSSLALSKLSQQILVIENRAVILSGNSSAIAPRSEFYGVNHTETEPAGERVADVTMMATLQNYFIGADQQSVPANCPSGNCKWPIIPSLGICGTCTNVTNRVVRNASGDQYDDGKEHPHNVSLSPVALLQVAKKLKGYLEYEVTPASPPKILEFLAIGVRKIENWLSHEPEFRPLRANICSLSFCVRATEVIDGKELLAIKDIWYNISSKTYFAQAPQEFDVEEEIAFGYAKENMEALVRALDPILNGIVVSVNDSLEIDKDFVEQIWSINITDKMDSWIKGLANSMTNAIIKEASPPNRTRYHGTVITEESFNRVRWL
;
A
#
# COMPACT_ATOMS: atom_id res chain seq x y z
N MET A 1 -23.88 19.10 -43.57
CA MET A 1 -23.27 20.21 -42.82
C MET A 1 -21.97 19.68 -42.26
N GLU A 2 -20.91 20.17 -42.86
CA GLU A 2 -19.51 19.83 -42.62
C GLU A 2 -19.06 20.23 -41.21
N GLY A 3 -17.99 19.60 -40.72
CA GLY A 3 -17.28 20.07 -39.54
C GLY A 3 -16.46 19.01 -38.80
N ILE A 4 -15.76 18.13 -39.53
CA ILE A 4 -14.72 17.28 -38.93
C ILE A 4 -13.50 18.18 -38.72
N ARG A 5 -13.11 18.38 -37.46
CA ARG A 5 -11.88 19.10 -37.09
C ARG A 5 -10.75 18.10 -37.04
N ASP A 6 -9.72 18.39 -37.81
CA ASP A 6 -8.47 17.65 -37.90
C ASP A 6 -7.75 17.62 -36.55
N PHE A 7 -7.32 16.42 -36.16
CA PHE A 7 -6.33 16.21 -35.11
C PHE A 7 -4.96 16.51 -35.69
N GLN A 8 -4.33 17.53 -35.12
CA GLN A 8 -2.97 17.95 -35.43
C GLN A 8 -2.02 16.99 -34.70
N ASN A 9 -1.48 16.00 -35.43
CA ASN A 9 -0.35 15.18 -34.99
C ASN A 9 0.89 16.08 -34.92
N ASP A 10 1.32 16.40 -33.71
CA ASP A 10 2.61 17.02 -33.43
C ASP A 10 3.64 15.91 -33.24
N ASP A 11 4.02 15.29 -34.36
CA ASP A 11 5.14 14.37 -34.45
C ASP A 11 6.43 15.20 -34.40
N ASP A 12 6.90 15.54 -33.19
CA ASP A 12 8.23 16.10 -32.94
C ASP A 12 9.29 14.99 -33.13
N HIS A 13 9.39 14.51 -34.36
CA HIS A 13 10.49 13.67 -34.81
C HIS A 13 11.73 14.56 -34.87
N ARG A 14 12.55 14.46 -33.82
CA ARG A 14 13.94 14.92 -33.92
C ARG A 14 14.51 14.34 -35.21
N PRO A 15 15.05 15.17 -36.11
CA PRO A 15 15.67 14.65 -37.32
C PRO A 15 16.80 13.74 -36.86
N MET A 16 16.69 12.45 -37.18
CA MET A 16 17.85 11.59 -37.16
C MET A 16 18.82 12.24 -38.14
N LEU A 17 19.87 12.85 -37.57
CA LEU A 17 20.94 13.44 -38.34
C LEU A 17 21.55 12.28 -39.12
N ASP A 18 21.18 12.21 -40.40
CA ASP A 18 21.65 11.19 -41.32
C ASP A 18 23.18 11.26 -41.31
N LEU A 19 23.80 10.17 -40.86
CA LEU A 19 25.24 9.92 -41.04
C LEU A 19 25.51 9.59 -42.51
N GLN A 20 25.01 10.42 -43.43
CA GLN A 20 25.45 10.49 -44.82
C GLN A 20 26.52 11.57 -44.91
N ILE A 21 27.62 11.38 -44.19
CA ILE A 21 28.84 12.15 -44.40
C ILE A 21 29.80 11.26 -45.18
N ARG A 22 30.04 11.67 -46.43
CA ARG A 22 31.15 11.31 -47.32
C ARG A 22 31.16 9.89 -47.90
N ASP A 23 30.54 9.77 -49.07
CA ASP A 23 31.06 8.91 -50.15
C ASP A 23 31.66 9.73 -51.32
N GLU A 24 31.70 11.07 -51.24
CA GLU A 24 32.01 11.95 -52.39
C GLU A 24 33.50 12.26 -52.63
N ASP A 25 34.42 11.77 -51.79
CA ASP A 25 35.88 12.00 -51.98
C ASP A 25 36.63 10.76 -52.52
N ARG A 26 35.92 9.67 -52.87
CA ARG A 26 36.58 8.41 -53.30
C ARG A 26 37.13 8.45 -54.73
N ASP A 27 36.68 9.37 -55.56
CA ASP A 27 37.09 9.43 -56.98
C ASP A 27 38.34 10.30 -57.24
N ALA A 28 38.84 11.04 -56.25
CA ALA A 28 40.02 11.91 -56.43
C ALA A 28 41.36 11.27 -56.02
N TYR A 29 41.35 10.16 -55.26
CA TYR A 29 42.58 9.54 -54.74
C TYR A 29 43.09 8.37 -55.59
N SER A 30 42.33 7.92 -56.60
CA SER A 30 42.75 6.82 -57.48
C SER A 30 43.71 7.26 -58.59
N ASP A 31 43.75 8.55 -58.95
CA ASP A 31 44.48 9.02 -60.14
C ASP A 31 45.88 9.59 -59.84
N THR A 32 46.27 9.73 -58.56
CA THR A 32 47.59 10.27 -58.18
C THR A 32 48.56 9.25 -57.59
N LEU A 33 48.13 8.01 -57.33
CA LEU A 33 49.03 6.95 -56.81
C LEU A 33 49.63 6.05 -57.90
N SER A 34 49.32 6.29 -59.17
CA SER A 34 49.79 5.49 -60.30
C SER A 34 51.02 6.06 -61.02
N SER A 35 51.54 7.24 -60.63
CA SER A 35 52.66 7.88 -61.36
C SER A 35 53.99 8.00 -60.61
N GLU A 36 54.13 7.50 -59.37
CA GLU A 36 55.34 7.71 -58.54
C GLU A 36 55.94 6.43 -57.91
N LEU A 37 55.68 5.26 -58.51
CA LEU A 37 56.27 3.97 -58.08
C LEU A 37 57.01 3.24 -59.21
N ALA A 38 57.57 4.02 -60.14
CA ALA A 38 58.37 3.52 -61.25
C ALA A 38 59.78 4.13 -61.24
N ASP A 39 60.49 4.02 -60.12
CA ASP A 39 61.93 3.83 -60.20
C ASP A 39 62.49 3.31 -58.88
N ASP A 40 63.50 2.46 -59.02
CA ASP A 40 64.39 1.92 -57.98
C ASP A 40 63.96 0.60 -57.29
N HIS A 41 64.53 -0.48 -57.83
CA HIS A 41 64.90 -1.72 -57.16
C HIS A 41 64.02 -2.21 -55.99
N THR A 42 62.92 -2.88 -56.31
CA THR A 42 62.23 -3.77 -55.35
C THR A 42 61.94 -5.11 -56.00
N GLU A 43 62.41 -6.18 -55.35
CA GLU A 43 62.06 -7.58 -55.61
C GLU A 43 60.55 -7.76 -55.83
N ASP A 44 60.16 -8.71 -56.69
CA ASP A 44 58.79 -8.99 -57.16
C ASP A 44 57.70 -8.96 -56.06
N ILE A 45 57.15 -7.77 -55.78
CA ILE A 45 55.96 -7.64 -54.93
C ILE A 45 54.76 -8.07 -55.79
N ASN A 46 54.29 -9.29 -55.55
CA ASN A 46 53.08 -9.83 -56.18
C ASN A 46 51.89 -8.90 -55.95
N ILE A 47 51.33 -8.33 -57.03
CA ILE A 47 50.14 -7.46 -57.03
C ILE A 47 48.96 -8.16 -56.31
N SER A 48 48.86 -9.48 -56.43
CA SER A 48 47.89 -10.32 -55.71
C SER A 48 48.00 -10.22 -54.18
N SER A 49 49.22 -10.05 -53.65
CA SER A 49 49.47 -9.90 -52.21
C SER A 49 48.96 -8.55 -51.69
N LEU A 50 49.14 -7.48 -52.46
CA LEU A 50 48.65 -6.14 -52.11
C LEU A 50 47.12 -6.11 -52.01
N GLY A 51 46.41 -6.71 -52.97
CA GLY A 51 44.95 -6.80 -52.95
C GLY A 51 44.43 -7.59 -51.73
N ALA A 52 45.14 -8.66 -51.34
CA ALA A 52 44.81 -9.44 -50.14
C ALA A 52 44.98 -8.60 -48.87
N ILE A 53 46.07 -7.83 -48.73
CA ILE A 53 46.31 -6.97 -47.57
C ILE A 53 45.25 -5.88 -47.45
N ILE A 54 44.87 -5.22 -48.55
CA ILE A 54 43.83 -4.19 -48.55
C ILE A 54 42.48 -4.78 -48.12
N THR A 55 42.14 -5.97 -48.63
CA THR A 55 40.89 -6.65 -48.28
C THR A 55 40.86 -7.03 -46.80
N VAL A 56 41.95 -7.60 -46.27
CA VAL A 56 42.07 -7.96 -44.85
C VAL A 56 42.03 -6.72 -43.95
N SER A 57 42.71 -5.63 -44.35
CA SER A 57 42.71 -4.37 -43.60
C SER A 57 41.32 -3.72 -43.56
N SER A 58 40.59 -3.78 -44.69
CA SER A 58 39.21 -3.26 -44.79
C SER A 58 38.25 -4.04 -43.89
N LEU A 59 38.38 -5.38 -43.88
CA LEU A 59 37.60 -6.25 -42.99
C LEU A 59 37.92 -6.01 -41.51
N ALA A 60 39.19 -5.75 -41.18
CA ALA A 60 39.62 -5.44 -39.81
C ALA A 60 39.07 -4.08 -39.32
N LEU A 61 39.15 -3.03 -40.15
CA LEU A 61 38.61 -1.70 -39.82
C LEU A 61 37.10 -1.73 -39.58
N SER A 62 36.35 -2.52 -40.36
CA SER A 62 34.90 -2.71 -40.16
C SER A 62 34.57 -3.35 -38.80
N LYS A 63 35.42 -4.27 -38.32
CA LYS A 63 35.24 -4.90 -37.00
C LYS A 63 35.63 -3.97 -35.85
N LEU A 64 36.65 -3.14 -36.04
CA LEU A 64 37.06 -2.13 -35.06
C LEU A 64 36.00 -1.02 -34.92
N SER A 65 35.35 -0.59 -36.01
CA SER A 65 34.28 0.41 -35.94
C SER A 65 33.01 -0.11 -35.25
N GLN A 66 32.70 -1.41 -35.40
CA GLN A 66 31.57 -2.04 -34.68
C GLN A 66 31.79 -2.15 -33.16
N GLN A 67 33.04 -2.06 -32.68
CA GLN A 67 33.35 -2.15 -31.26
C GLN A 67 33.45 -0.78 -30.56
N ILE A 68 33.41 0.33 -31.31
CA ILE A 68 33.67 1.67 -30.75
C ILE A 68 32.44 2.29 -30.06
N LEU A 69 31.23 1.88 -30.46
CA LEU A 69 29.97 2.40 -29.94
C LEU A 69 29.33 1.37 -29.00
N VAL A 70 29.43 1.64 -27.70
CA VAL A 70 28.63 0.93 -26.70
C VAL A 70 27.43 1.80 -26.37
N ILE A 71 26.23 1.27 -26.60
CA ILE A 71 25.00 1.87 -26.09
C ILE A 71 24.85 1.40 -24.65
N GLU A 72 25.06 2.32 -23.71
CA GLU A 72 24.80 2.10 -22.29
C GLU A 72 23.44 2.69 -21.94
N ASN A 73 22.51 1.86 -21.49
CA ASN A 73 21.29 2.35 -20.88
C ASN A 73 21.62 2.80 -19.45
N ARG A 74 21.25 4.03 -19.11
CA ARG A 74 21.42 4.57 -17.77
C ARG A 74 20.07 5.03 -17.24
N ALA A 75 19.84 4.77 -15.96
CA ALA A 75 18.72 5.34 -15.24
C ALA A 75 18.95 6.86 -15.09
N VAL A 76 18.06 7.65 -15.66
CA VAL A 76 18.06 9.12 -15.56
C VAL A 76 16.79 9.55 -14.82
N ILE A 77 16.95 10.53 -13.94
CA ILE A 77 15.83 11.17 -13.26
C ILE A 77 15.18 12.15 -14.25
N LEU A 78 13.92 11.89 -14.62
CA LEU A 78 13.15 12.81 -15.44
C LEU A 78 12.89 14.10 -14.65
N SER A 79 13.55 15.18 -15.05
CA SER A 79 13.31 16.52 -14.52
C SER A 79 12.30 17.22 -15.43
N GLY A 80 11.03 17.34 -15.02
CA GLY A 80 9.96 17.94 -15.84
C GLY A 80 8.54 17.71 -15.29
N ASN A 81 7.50 17.96 -16.10
CA ASN A 81 6.08 17.81 -15.73
C ASN A 81 5.65 16.35 -15.42
N SER A 82 6.52 15.38 -15.69
CA SER A 82 6.32 13.96 -15.39
C SER A 82 6.70 13.67 -13.94
N SER A 83 5.84 14.05 -12.99
CA SER A 83 6.05 13.73 -11.56
C SER A 83 5.27 12.46 -11.17
N ALA A 84 5.92 11.58 -10.41
CA ALA A 84 5.25 10.44 -9.81
C ALA A 84 4.39 10.93 -8.65
N ILE A 85 3.14 10.50 -8.56
CA ILE A 85 2.19 11.01 -7.55
C ILE A 85 1.67 9.84 -6.73
N ALA A 86 1.89 9.89 -5.42
CA ALA A 86 1.31 8.95 -4.49
C ALA A 86 0.22 9.65 -3.64
N PRO A 87 -0.99 9.05 -3.54
CA PRO A 87 -2.05 9.61 -2.72
C PRO A 87 -1.79 9.41 -1.24
N ARG A 88 -2.02 10.44 -0.43
CA ARG A 88 -2.00 10.40 1.04
C ARG A 88 -3.16 11.21 1.60
N SER A 89 -3.43 11.05 2.89
CA SER A 89 -4.38 11.89 3.62
C SER A 89 -3.66 12.62 4.76
N GLU A 90 -3.96 13.90 4.94
CA GLU A 90 -3.48 14.69 6.08
C GLU A 90 -4.60 14.86 7.10
N PHE A 91 -5.82 15.10 6.62
CA PHE A 91 -6.99 15.36 7.44
C PHE A 91 -8.20 14.55 6.97
N TYR A 92 -8.89 13.91 7.91
CA TYR A 92 -10.16 13.23 7.64
C TYR A 92 -11.33 14.02 8.22
N GLY A 93 -12.06 14.72 7.38
CA GLY A 93 -13.31 15.39 7.74
C GLY A 93 -14.14 15.64 6.50
N VAL A 94 -15.40 15.23 6.53
CA VAL A 94 -16.31 15.51 5.43
C VAL A 94 -16.82 16.93 5.63
N ASN A 95 -16.72 17.75 4.58
CA ASN A 95 -17.49 18.98 4.53
C ASN A 95 -18.96 18.58 4.41
N HIS A 96 -19.64 18.45 5.55
CA HIS A 96 -21.09 18.29 5.59
C HIS A 96 -21.70 19.58 5.05
N THR A 97 -21.89 19.66 3.73
CA THR A 97 -22.65 20.74 3.10
C THR A 97 -24.13 20.53 3.46
N GLU A 98 -24.52 21.05 4.62
CA GLU A 98 -25.84 21.61 5.01
C GLU A 98 -27.18 20.95 4.61
N THR A 99 -27.25 19.75 4.01
CA THR A 99 -28.54 19.23 3.48
C THR A 99 -29.02 17.87 4.01
N GLU A 100 -28.51 17.37 5.13
CA GLU A 100 -29.13 16.22 5.82
C GLU A 100 -30.19 16.72 6.83
N PRO A 101 -31.50 16.42 6.64
CA PRO A 101 -32.60 17.08 7.37
C PRO A 101 -32.74 16.79 8.87
N ALA A 102 -31.78 16.15 9.54
CA ALA A 102 -31.98 15.67 10.92
C ALA A 102 -30.77 15.76 11.86
N GLY A 103 -29.63 16.32 11.44
CA GLY A 103 -28.43 16.39 12.30
C GLY A 103 -27.85 15.01 12.68
N GLU A 104 -28.33 13.94 12.05
CA GLU A 104 -27.75 12.61 12.16
C GLU A 104 -26.48 12.57 11.33
N ARG A 105 -25.32 12.41 11.99
CA ARG A 105 -24.02 12.38 11.29
C ARG A 105 -23.73 10.94 10.92
N VAL A 106 -23.91 10.62 9.65
CA VAL A 106 -23.61 9.31 9.06
C VAL A 106 -22.15 9.30 8.60
N ALA A 107 -21.49 8.14 8.66
CA ALA A 107 -20.16 7.97 8.10
C ALA A 107 -20.23 8.16 6.57
N ASP A 108 -19.13 8.59 5.95
CA ASP A 108 -19.13 8.78 4.50
C ASP A 108 -19.51 7.51 3.74
N VAL A 109 -20.14 7.69 2.58
CA VAL A 109 -20.63 6.60 1.74
C VAL A 109 -19.47 5.68 1.31
N THR A 110 -18.30 6.25 1.04
CA THR A 110 -17.07 5.51 0.70
C THR A 110 -16.62 4.64 1.86
N MET A 111 -16.64 5.19 3.07
CA MET A 111 -16.29 4.46 4.28
C MET A 111 -17.30 3.33 4.57
N MET A 112 -18.59 3.61 4.45
CA MET A 112 -19.65 2.61 4.64
C MET A 112 -19.54 1.46 3.64
N ALA A 113 -19.35 1.77 2.35
CA ALA A 113 -19.15 0.76 1.32
C ALA A 113 -17.88 -0.07 1.58
N THR A 114 -16.82 0.57 2.08
CA THR A 114 -15.56 -0.10 2.45
C THR A 114 -15.76 -1.09 3.59
N LEU A 115 -16.48 -0.69 4.65
CA LEU A 115 -16.82 -1.57 5.77
C LEU A 115 -17.65 -2.78 5.30
N GLN A 116 -18.68 -2.54 4.49
CA GLN A 116 -19.51 -3.61 3.93
C GLN A 116 -18.70 -4.58 3.08
N ASN A 117 -17.89 -4.08 2.15
CA ASN A 117 -17.04 -4.89 1.29
C ASN A 117 -16.07 -5.76 2.10
N TYR A 118 -15.49 -5.20 3.17
CA TYR A 118 -14.64 -5.97 4.06
C TYR A 118 -15.40 -7.11 4.76
N PHE A 119 -16.60 -6.83 5.27
CA PHE A 119 -17.42 -7.81 5.99
C PHE A 119 -18.11 -8.86 5.11
N ILE A 120 -18.16 -8.67 3.79
CA ILE A 120 -18.55 -9.74 2.84
C ILE A 120 -17.33 -10.48 2.26
N GLY A 121 -16.10 -10.10 2.65
CA GLY A 121 -14.88 -10.74 2.20
C GLY A 121 -14.47 -10.35 0.77
N ALA A 122 -14.92 -9.20 0.27
CA ALA A 122 -14.47 -8.68 -1.01
C ALA A 122 -12.99 -8.24 -0.94
N ASP A 123 -12.28 -8.37 -2.06
CA ASP A 123 -10.88 -7.96 -2.16
C ASP A 123 -10.71 -6.47 -1.83
N GLN A 124 -9.74 -6.19 -0.97
CA GLN A 124 -9.39 -4.82 -0.62
C GLN A 124 -8.72 -4.15 -1.81
N GLN A 125 -9.39 -3.19 -2.43
CA GLN A 125 -8.73 -2.33 -3.41
C GLN A 125 -7.65 -1.49 -2.72
N SER A 126 -6.40 -1.73 -3.10
CA SER A 126 -5.29 -0.82 -2.84
C SER A 126 -5.51 0.51 -3.57
N VAL A 127 -4.95 1.58 -3.03
CA VAL A 127 -4.98 2.89 -3.70
C VAL A 127 -3.74 2.98 -4.59
N PRO A 128 -3.89 3.05 -5.93
CA PRO A 128 -2.75 3.05 -6.82
C PRO A 128 -2.00 4.39 -6.78
N ALA A 129 -0.67 4.33 -6.83
CA ALA A 129 0.16 5.49 -7.11
C ALA A 129 0.23 5.71 -8.63
N ASN A 130 0.25 6.96 -9.07
CA ASN A 130 0.45 7.29 -10.47
C ASN A 130 1.95 7.30 -10.79
N CYS A 131 2.40 6.29 -11.54
CA CYS A 131 3.77 6.16 -12.02
C CYS A 131 3.82 6.03 -13.54
N PRO A 132 4.03 7.13 -14.28
CA PRO A 132 3.98 7.11 -15.74
C PRO A 132 5.05 6.22 -16.40
N SER A 133 6.27 6.13 -15.83
CA SER A 133 7.37 5.35 -16.42
C SER A 133 7.41 3.89 -15.98
N GLY A 134 6.58 3.49 -15.00
CA GLY A 134 6.68 2.19 -14.33
C GLY A 134 7.87 2.04 -13.38
N ASN A 135 8.83 2.97 -13.36
CA ASN A 135 9.96 2.99 -12.44
C ASN A 135 9.98 4.31 -11.67
N CYS A 136 9.20 4.35 -10.59
CA CYS A 136 9.09 5.53 -9.73
C CYS A 136 9.59 5.20 -8.34
N LYS A 137 10.25 6.17 -7.73
CA LYS A 137 10.73 6.09 -6.35
C LYS A 137 10.08 7.19 -5.54
N TRP A 138 9.47 6.81 -4.42
CA TRP A 138 9.01 7.73 -3.40
C TRP A 138 9.87 7.56 -2.15
N PRO A 139 10.10 8.63 -1.38
CA PRO A 139 10.53 8.47 0.00
C PRO A 139 9.37 7.91 0.84
N ILE A 140 9.58 7.82 2.15
CA ILE A 140 8.52 7.43 3.09
C ILE A 140 7.38 8.43 2.97
N ILE A 141 6.16 7.93 2.82
CA ILE A 141 4.97 8.77 2.69
C ILE A 141 4.24 8.76 4.03
N PRO A 142 4.19 9.90 4.73
CA PRO A 142 3.37 10.01 5.92
C PRO A 142 1.91 10.22 5.51
N SER A 143 1.01 9.41 6.05
CA SER A 143 -0.44 9.53 5.81
C SER A 143 -1.22 9.27 7.09
N LEU A 144 -2.28 10.06 7.30
CA LEU A 144 -3.35 9.73 8.21
C LEU A 144 -4.01 8.41 7.78
N GLY A 145 -4.32 7.58 8.75
CA GLY A 145 -5.09 6.36 8.55
C GLY A 145 -5.72 5.86 9.84
N ILE A 146 -6.28 4.66 9.76
CA ILE A 146 -6.78 3.90 10.91
C ILE A 146 -5.78 2.83 11.24
N CYS A 147 -5.42 2.63 12.49
CA CYS A 147 -4.57 1.52 12.92
C CYS A 147 -5.34 0.56 13.83
N GLY A 148 -5.16 -0.72 13.55
CA GLY A 148 -5.77 -1.82 14.28
C GLY A 148 -4.73 -2.63 15.03
N THR A 149 -5.04 -2.99 16.27
CA THR A 149 -4.21 -3.86 17.10
C THR A 149 -5.09 -4.81 17.88
N CYS A 150 -4.68 -6.07 18.00
CA CYS A 150 -5.31 -7.02 18.91
C CYS A 150 -4.31 -7.56 19.93
N THR A 151 -4.74 -7.63 21.18
CA THR A 151 -3.96 -8.22 22.28
C THR A 151 -4.66 -9.48 22.78
N ASN A 152 -3.91 -10.58 22.87
CA ASN A 152 -4.40 -11.81 23.47
C ASN A 152 -4.54 -11.62 24.99
N VAL A 153 -5.78 -11.78 25.48
CA VAL A 153 -6.13 -11.67 26.90
C VAL A 153 -6.73 -12.97 27.43
N THR A 154 -6.43 -14.09 26.78
CA THR A 154 -6.97 -15.42 27.14
C THR A 154 -6.75 -15.77 28.60
N ASN A 155 -5.60 -15.38 29.18
CA ASN A 155 -5.27 -15.61 30.59
C ASN A 155 -6.06 -14.74 31.59
N ARG A 156 -6.86 -13.78 31.11
CA ARG A 156 -7.70 -12.88 31.93
C ARG A 156 -9.19 -13.21 31.84
N VAL A 157 -9.56 -14.29 31.14
CA VAL A 157 -10.96 -14.65 30.91
C VAL A 157 -11.21 -16.04 31.49
N VAL A 158 -12.33 -16.18 32.19
CA VAL A 158 -12.75 -17.44 32.80
C VAL A 158 -14.10 -17.84 32.23
N ARG A 159 -14.26 -19.11 31.86
CA ARG A 159 -15.58 -19.64 31.47
C ARG A 159 -16.42 -19.80 32.73
N ASN A 160 -17.58 -19.16 32.80
CA ASN A 160 -18.52 -19.44 33.87
C ASN A 160 -19.27 -20.73 33.52
N ALA A 161 -18.85 -21.85 34.11
CA ALA A 161 -19.35 -23.18 33.78
C ALA A 161 -20.70 -23.50 34.44
N SER A 162 -21.14 -22.68 35.38
CA SER A 162 -22.38 -22.86 36.13
C SER A 162 -23.37 -21.77 35.75
N GLY A 163 -24.55 -22.17 35.29
CA GLY A 163 -25.74 -21.31 35.33
C GLY A 163 -26.13 -20.90 36.75
N ASP A 164 -25.43 -21.43 37.76
CA ASP A 164 -25.52 -21.02 39.15
C ASP A 164 -24.51 -19.90 39.41
N GLN A 165 -25.06 -18.72 39.66
CA GLN A 165 -24.41 -17.54 40.19
C GLN A 165 -23.92 -17.82 41.62
N TYR A 166 -22.89 -18.66 41.79
CA TYR A 166 -22.24 -18.83 43.09
C TYR A 166 -21.04 -17.90 43.19
N ASP A 167 -21.28 -16.78 43.85
CA ASP A 167 -20.30 -15.79 44.25
C ASP A 167 -19.47 -16.38 45.41
N ASP A 168 -18.27 -16.91 45.14
CA ASP A 168 -17.35 -17.44 46.18
C ASP A 168 -16.78 -16.32 47.09
N GLY A 169 -17.25 -15.08 46.99
CA GLY A 169 -16.77 -13.96 47.81
C GLY A 169 -15.27 -13.66 47.63
N LYS A 170 -14.61 -14.32 46.68
CA LYS A 170 -13.25 -13.99 46.24
C LYS A 170 -13.39 -12.99 45.11
N GLU A 171 -13.07 -11.74 45.42
CA GLU A 171 -12.84 -10.71 44.41
C GLU A 171 -11.80 -11.22 43.41
N HIS A 172 -12.26 -11.74 42.28
CA HIS A 172 -11.43 -11.95 41.11
C HIS A 172 -11.47 -10.65 40.30
N PRO A 173 -10.36 -9.90 40.22
CA PRO A 173 -10.36 -8.62 39.55
C PRO A 173 -10.59 -8.86 38.04
N HIS A 174 -11.75 -8.41 37.55
CA HIS A 174 -12.08 -8.25 36.12
C HIS A 174 -12.34 -9.54 35.30
N ASN A 175 -13.03 -10.53 35.87
CA ASN A 175 -13.41 -11.74 35.11
C ASN A 175 -14.52 -11.44 34.10
N VAL A 176 -14.19 -11.51 32.80
CA VAL A 176 -15.21 -11.60 31.74
C VAL A 176 -15.64 -13.04 31.59
N SER A 177 -16.95 -13.27 31.57
CA SER A 177 -17.53 -14.59 31.36
C SER A 177 -18.14 -14.71 29.97
N LEU A 178 -17.78 -15.79 29.26
CA LEU A 178 -18.54 -16.25 28.11
C LEU A 178 -19.85 -16.89 28.58
N SER A 179 -20.97 -16.56 27.95
CA SER A 179 -22.26 -17.21 28.25
C SER A 179 -22.15 -18.74 28.11
N PRO A 180 -22.79 -19.55 28.97
CA PRO A 180 -22.66 -21.01 28.97
C PRO A 180 -23.01 -21.68 27.63
N VAL A 181 -23.87 -21.05 26.83
CA VAL A 181 -24.36 -21.56 25.54
C VAL A 181 -23.64 -20.91 24.34
N ALA A 182 -22.83 -19.87 24.59
CA ALA A 182 -22.10 -19.17 23.55
C ALA A 182 -20.84 -19.94 23.15
N LEU A 183 -20.67 -20.13 21.84
CA LEU A 183 -19.42 -20.55 21.23
C LEU A 183 -18.49 -19.37 20.96
N LEU A 184 -19.07 -18.21 20.63
CA LEU A 184 -18.36 -16.95 20.45
C LEU A 184 -19.24 -15.82 20.95
N GLN A 185 -18.63 -14.85 21.60
CA GLN A 185 -19.26 -13.60 21.97
C GLN A 185 -18.32 -12.46 21.60
N VAL A 186 -18.85 -11.52 20.83
CA VAL A 186 -18.19 -10.25 20.53
C VAL A 186 -18.96 -9.16 21.22
N ALA A 187 -18.29 -8.37 22.05
CA ALA A 187 -18.94 -7.29 22.77
C ALA A 187 -18.02 -6.08 22.85
N LYS A 188 -18.59 -4.89 22.72
CA LYS A 188 -17.93 -3.62 23.04
C LYS A 188 -17.57 -3.57 24.52
N LYS A 189 -16.55 -2.78 24.87
CA LYS A 189 -16.22 -2.46 26.27
C LYS A 189 -17.47 -1.94 27.01
N LEU A 190 -18.07 -2.78 27.84
CA LEU A 190 -19.16 -2.41 28.73
C LEU A 190 -18.57 -1.78 30.00
N LYS A 191 -19.04 -0.58 30.32
CA LYS A 191 -18.73 0.12 31.58
C LYS A 191 -19.12 -0.81 32.74
N GLY A 192 -18.14 -1.28 33.53
CA GLY A 192 -18.36 -2.16 34.69
C GLY A 192 -17.99 -3.64 34.55
N TYR A 193 -17.74 -4.18 33.34
CA TYR A 193 -17.31 -5.58 33.15
C TYR A 193 -15.85 -5.74 32.73
N LEU A 194 -15.29 -4.72 32.08
CA LEU A 194 -13.89 -4.65 31.65
C LEU A 194 -13.37 -3.23 31.83
N GLU A 195 -13.16 -2.83 33.08
CA GLU A 195 -12.47 -1.59 33.37
C GLU A 195 -10.98 -1.89 33.47
N TYR A 196 -10.27 -1.74 32.36
CA TYR A 196 -8.82 -1.64 32.38
C TYR A 196 -8.46 -0.15 32.28
N GLU A 197 -7.54 0.31 33.14
CA GLU A 197 -7.03 1.67 33.11
C GLU A 197 -6.37 1.91 31.75
N VAL A 198 -6.98 2.79 30.97
CA VAL A 198 -6.38 3.28 29.75
C VAL A 198 -5.33 4.28 30.19
N THR A 199 -4.06 3.97 29.98
CA THR A 199 -2.98 4.92 30.21
C THR A 199 -3.29 6.22 29.43
N PRO A 200 -3.06 7.41 30.02
CA PRO A 200 -3.48 8.69 29.45
C PRO A 200 -2.83 9.04 28.09
N ALA A 201 -1.93 8.21 27.59
CA ALA A 201 -1.28 8.33 26.28
C ALA A 201 -1.96 7.51 25.16
N SER A 202 -3.06 6.79 25.43
CA SER A 202 -3.70 5.99 24.38
C SER A 202 -4.49 6.89 23.40
N PRO A 203 -4.34 6.71 22.09
CA PRO A 203 -5.11 7.46 21.11
C PRO A 203 -6.62 7.21 21.27
N PRO A 204 -7.49 8.17 20.91
CA PRO A 204 -8.92 8.03 20.93
C PRO A 204 -9.32 6.88 20.01
N LYS A 205 -10.03 5.92 20.61
CA LYS A 205 -10.42 4.69 19.95
C LYS A 205 -11.72 4.95 19.18
N ILE A 206 -11.69 4.69 17.88
CA ILE A 206 -12.89 4.56 17.04
C ILE A 206 -13.67 3.34 17.48
N LEU A 207 -12.92 2.28 17.80
CA LEU A 207 -13.49 1.02 18.20
C LEU A 207 -12.63 0.36 19.26
N GLU A 208 -13.32 -0.27 20.21
CA GLU A 208 -12.76 -1.30 21.05
C GLU A 208 -13.79 -2.38 21.36
N PHE A 209 -13.42 -3.63 21.13
CA PHE A 209 -14.24 -4.78 21.46
C PHE A 209 -13.40 -5.93 21.97
N LEU A 210 -14.08 -6.83 22.68
CA LEU A 210 -13.57 -8.09 23.14
C LEU A 210 -14.23 -9.20 22.34
N ALA A 211 -13.43 -10.08 21.75
CA ALA A 211 -13.89 -11.33 21.18
C ALA A 211 -13.45 -12.48 22.09
N ILE A 212 -14.40 -13.22 22.65
CA ILE A 212 -14.15 -14.44 23.43
C ILE A 212 -14.85 -15.59 22.73
N GLY A 213 -14.17 -16.71 22.55
CA GLY A 213 -14.84 -17.92 22.07
C GLY A 213 -14.08 -19.20 22.32
N VAL A 214 -14.75 -20.29 21.97
CA VAL A 214 -14.32 -21.66 22.13
C VAL A 214 -14.54 -22.38 20.81
N ARG A 215 -13.55 -23.16 20.38
CA ARG A 215 -13.68 -23.94 19.15
C ARG A 215 -14.36 -25.27 19.47
N LYS A 216 -15.45 -25.59 18.77
CA LYS A 216 -16.02 -26.95 18.72
C LYS A 216 -15.04 -27.81 17.91
N ILE A 217 -14.52 -28.89 18.49
CA ILE A 217 -13.80 -29.91 17.72
C ILE A 217 -14.87 -30.82 17.12
N GLU A 218 -14.86 -30.95 15.79
CA GLU A 218 -15.67 -31.94 15.07
C GLU A 218 -15.10 -33.36 15.26
N ASN A 219 -14.87 -33.78 16.50
CA ASN A 219 -14.61 -35.18 16.80
C ASN A 219 -15.96 -35.84 17.10
N TRP A 220 -16.69 -36.16 16.04
CA TRP A 220 -17.99 -36.86 16.10
C TRP A 220 -17.91 -38.26 16.74
N LEU A 221 -16.70 -38.74 17.03
CA LEU A 221 -16.43 -40.09 17.54
C LEU A 221 -16.18 -40.15 19.05
N SER A 222 -15.98 -39.02 19.74
CA SER A 222 -15.91 -39.00 21.21
C SER A 222 -17.22 -38.47 21.78
N HIS A 223 -17.90 -39.28 22.61
CA HIS A 223 -19.12 -38.88 23.34
C HIS A 223 -18.90 -37.75 24.36
N GLU A 224 -17.67 -37.25 24.48
CA GLU A 224 -17.35 -36.02 25.20
C GLU A 224 -16.85 -34.96 24.22
N PRO A 225 -17.52 -33.80 24.12
CA PRO A 225 -17.00 -32.67 23.36
C PRO A 225 -15.75 -32.14 24.08
N GLU A 226 -14.57 -32.49 23.57
CA GLU A 226 -13.33 -31.82 23.96
C GLU A 226 -13.39 -30.37 23.46
N PHE A 227 -13.82 -29.44 24.31
CA PHE A 227 -13.71 -28.03 24.01
C PHE A 227 -12.24 -27.63 24.03
N ARG A 228 -11.77 -26.98 22.95
CA ARG A 228 -10.46 -26.31 22.97
C ARG A 228 -10.40 -25.27 24.10
N PRO A 229 -9.17 -24.91 24.55
CA PRO A 229 -9.01 -23.83 25.52
C PRO A 229 -9.72 -22.58 25.01
N LEU A 230 -10.43 -21.93 25.93
CA LEU A 230 -11.01 -20.60 25.74
C LEU A 230 -9.98 -19.67 25.11
N ARG A 231 -10.38 -18.83 24.16
CA ARG A 231 -9.53 -17.80 23.57
C ARG A 231 -10.22 -16.46 23.70
N ALA A 232 -9.43 -15.44 24.00
CA ALA A 232 -9.92 -14.08 24.12
C ALA A 232 -8.92 -13.08 23.55
N ASN A 233 -9.43 -12.13 22.77
CA ASN A 233 -8.66 -11.03 22.21
C ASN A 233 -9.39 -9.71 22.44
N ILE A 234 -8.67 -8.69 22.92
CA ILE A 234 -9.15 -7.31 22.90
C ILE A 234 -8.58 -6.65 21.65
N CYS A 235 -9.45 -6.12 20.82
CA CYS A 235 -9.10 -5.45 19.58
C CYS A 235 -9.54 -4.00 19.62
N SER A 236 -8.74 -3.13 19.03
CA SER A 236 -9.06 -1.71 18.94
C SER A 236 -8.69 -1.12 17.58
N LEU A 237 -9.49 -0.16 17.13
CA LEU A 237 -9.18 0.73 16.01
C LEU A 237 -9.04 2.16 16.53
N SER A 238 -8.02 2.86 16.05
CA SER A 238 -7.77 4.27 16.38
C SER A 238 -7.22 5.00 15.16
N PHE A 239 -7.37 6.32 15.11
CA PHE A 239 -6.62 7.11 14.14
C PHE A 239 -5.13 7.06 14.46
N CYS A 240 -4.30 7.09 13.42
CA CYS A 240 -2.85 7.10 13.51
C CYS A 240 -2.24 7.79 12.30
N VAL A 241 -0.97 8.20 12.42
CA VAL A 241 -0.15 8.56 11.27
C VAL A 241 0.69 7.35 10.90
N ARG A 242 0.68 6.96 9.63
CA ARG A 242 1.40 5.81 9.09
C ARG A 242 2.52 6.30 8.19
N ALA A 243 3.71 5.75 8.36
CA ALA A 243 4.81 5.86 7.41
C ALA A 243 4.70 4.69 6.43
N THR A 244 4.42 4.97 5.15
CA THR A 244 4.28 3.93 4.11
C THR A 244 5.38 4.02 3.07
N GLU A 245 5.86 2.86 2.64
CA GLU A 245 6.74 2.73 1.46
C GLU A 245 5.92 2.24 0.27
N VAL A 246 6.17 2.83 -0.90
CA VAL A 246 5.55 2.40 -2.17
C VAL A 246 6.46 1.36 -2.81
N ILE A 247 5.95 0.14 -2.98
CA ILE A 247 6.67 -0.94 -3.64
C ILE A 247 6.11 -1.08 -5.07
N ASP A 248 7.01 -1.11 -6.06
CA ASP A 248 6.75 -1.39 -7.47
C ASP A 248 5.67 -0.52 -8.14
N GLY A 249 5.51 0.73 -7.69
CA GLY A 249 4.61 1.73 -8.29
C GLY A 249 3.12 1.38 -8.29
N LYS A 250 2.73 0.26 -7.68
CA LYS A 250 1.36 -0.25 -7.72
C LYS A 250 0.69 -0.26 -6.35
N GLU A 251 1.46 -0.37 -5.26
CA GLU A 251 0.87 -0.60 -3.94
C GLU A 251 1.55 0.19 -2.81
N LEU A 252 0.75 1.05 -2.16
CA LEU A 252 1.05 1.73 -0.88
C LEU A 252 0.80 0.76 0.29
N LEU A 253 1.61 -0.30 0.46
CA LEU A 253 1.24 -1.38 1.39
C LEU A 253 2.23 -1.65 2.53
N ALA A 254 3.51 -1.32 2.40
CA ALA A 254 4.45 -1.59 3.48
C ALA A 254 4.37 -0.47 4.53
N ILE A 255 3.62 -0.72 5.62
CA ILE A 255 3.65 0.13 6.81
C ILE A 255 5.01 -0.06 7.48
N LYS A 256 5.84 0.98 7.46
CA LYS A 256 7.15 0.99 8.09
C LYS A 256 7.06 1.29 9.58
N ASP A 257 6.26 2.31 9.93
CA ASP A 257 6.08 2.74 11.31
C ASP A 257 4.72 3.43 11.52
N ILE A 258 4.32 3.57 12.78
CA ILE A 258 3.03 4.15 13.20
C ILE A 258 3.23 5.12 14.36
N TRP A 259 2.61 6.29 14.25
CA TRP A 259 2.63 7.34 15.26
C TRP A 259 1.23 7.66 15.79
N TYR A 260 1.14 7.85 17.11
CA TYR A 260 -0.14 8.01 17.83
C TYR A 260 -0.20 9.22 18.76
N ASN A 261 0.85 10.05 18.84
CA ASN A 261 0.87 11.14 19.81
C ASN A 261 -0.05 12.28 19.36
N ILE A 262 -0.84 12.79 20.30
CA ILE A 262 -1.94 13.71 20.04
C ILE A 262 -1.70 15.02 20.77
N SER A 263 -1.67 16.12 20.02
CA SER A 263 -1.45 17.47 20.56
C SER A 263 -2.74 18.10 21.08
N SER A 264 -3.87 17.76 20.46
CA SER A 264 -5.20 18.24 20.83
C SER A 264 -6.26 17.19 20.49
N LYS A 265 -7.52 17.35 20.89
CA LYS A 265 -8.57 16.30 20.75
C LYS A 265 -8.75 15.72 19.33
N THR A 266 -8.30 16.42 18.29
CA THR A 266 -8.52 16.08 16.87
C THR A 266 -7.25 16.15 16.03
N TYR A 267 -6.11 16.59 16.58
CA TYR A 267 -4.86 16.74 15.84
C TYR A 267 -3.72 15.99 16.50
N PHE A 268 -2.89 15.38 15.68
CA PHE A 268 -1.67 14.72 16.10
C PHE A 268 -0.61 15.77 16.49
N ALA A 269 0.28 15.39 17.40
CA ALA A 269 1.52 16.12 17.61
C ALA A 269 2.45 15.92 16.40
N GLN A 270 3.45 16.80 16.24
CA GLN A 270 4.43 16.69 15.16
C GLN A 270 4.98 15.26 15.11
N ALA A 271 4.92 14.64 13.93
CA ALA A 271 5.46 13.31 13.74
C ALA A 271 7.00 13.34 13.85
N PRO A 272 7.65 12.23 14.22
CA PRO A 272 9.10 12.13 14.21
C PRO A 272 9.68 12.42 12.81
N GLN A 273 10.91 12.92 12.76
CA GLN A 273 11.61 13.23 11.49
C GLN A 273 11.70 12.01 10.55
N GLU A 274 11.71 10.80 11.11
CA GLU A 274 11.74 9.53 10.37
C GLU A 274 10.54 9.31 9.44
N PHE A 275 9.44 10.03 9.65
CA PHE A 275 8.24 9.98 8.81
C PHE A 275 8.32 10.89 7.57
N ASP A 276 9.39 11.66 7.42
CA ASP A 276 9.59 12.60 6.30
C ASP A 276 8.44 13.62 6.16
N VAL A 277 8.00 14.14 7.31
CA VAL A 277 6.90 15.13 7.41
C VAL A 277 7.48 16.54 7.33
N GLU A 278 6.97 17.34 6.38
CA GLU A 278 7.27 18.78 6.32
C GLU A 278 6.74 19.51 7.56
N GLU A 279 7.48 20.50 8.08
CA GLU A 279 7.17 21.18 9.35
C GLU A 279 5.79 21.86 9.39
N GLU A 280 5.19 22.16 8.24
CA GLU A 280 3.89 22.82 8.14
C GLU A 280 2.69 21.87 8.09
N ILE A 281 2.90 20.55 8.03
CA ILE A 281 1.83 19.57 7.84
C ILE A 281 1.34 19.06 9.20
N ALA A 282 0.06 19.31 9.49
CA ALA A 282 -0.63 18.77 10.66
C ALA A 282 -1.60 17.65 10.26
N PHE A 283 -1.48 16.50 10.92
CA PHE A 283 -2.42 15.39 10.74
C PHE A 283 -3.59 15.51 11.71
N GLY A 284 -4.80 15.16 11.28
CA GLY A 284 -5.96 15.22 12.17
C GLY A 284 -7.26 14.66 11.59
N TYR A 285 -8.34 14.75 12.35
CA TYR A 285 -9.66 14.32 11.91
C TYR A 285 -10.77 15.17 12.52
N ALA A 286 -11.91 15.29 11.85
CA ALA A 286 -13.08 15.94 12.40
C ALA A 286 -13.73 15.05 13.48
N LYS A 287 -14.12 15.67 14.60
CA LYS A 287 -14.78 14.96 15.71
C LYS A 287 -16.08 14.31 15.26
N GLU A 288 -16.82 15.02 14.41
CA GLU A 288 -18.06 14.62 13.75
C GLU A 288 -17.90 13.26 13.05
N ASN A 289 -16.85 13.13 12.22
CA ASN A 289 -16.54 11.93 11.48
C ASN A 289 -16.16 10.77 12.40
N MET A 290 -15.41 11.04 13.48
CA MET A 290 -15.11 10.02 14.49
C MET A 290 -16.40 9.50 15.15
N GLU A 291 -17.30 10.39 15.56
CA GLU A 291 -18.60 10.01 16.15
C GLU A 291 -19.46 9.21 15.16
N ALA A 292 -19.45 9.60 13.89
CA ALA A 292 -20.16 8.89 12.82
C ALA A 292 -19.59 7.47 12.59
N LEU A 293 -18.26 7.32 12.57
CA LEU A 293 -17.60 6.02 12.49
C LEU A 293 -17.94 5.12 13.69
N VAL A 294 -17.90 5.66 14.89
CA VAL A 294 -18.27 4.94 16.12
C VAL A 294 -19.71 4.44 15.99
N ARG A 295 -20.66 5.29 15.57
CA ARG A 295 -22.07 4.90 15.39
C ARG A 295 -22.27 3.86 14.29
N ALA A 296 -21.54 3.96 13.18
CA ALA A 296 -21.61 2.99 12.08
C ALA A 296 -21.11 1.61 12.51
N LEU A 297 -20.05 1.56 13.31
CA LEU A 297 -19.42 0.34 13.77
C LEU A 297 -20.14 -0.28 14.99
N ASP A 298 -20.77 0.52 15.85
CA ASP A 298 -21.43 0.05 17.08
C ASP A 298 -22.42 -1.13 16.87
N PRO A 299 -23.39 -1.06 15.93
CA PRO A 299 -24.35 -2.14 15.75
C PRO A 299 -23.71 -3.41 15.17
N ILE A 300 -22.55 -3.30 14.52
CA ILE A 300 -21.87 -4.41 13.87
C ILE A 300 -21.12 -5.27 14.90
N LEU A 301 -20.74 -4.69 16.04
CA LEU A 301 -19.68 -5.22 16.92
C LEU A 301 -20.17 -5.78 18.25
N ASN A 302 -21.46 -6.12 18.28
CA ASN A 302 -22.08 -6.85 19.35
C ASN A 302 -22.83 -8.03 18.76
N GLY A 303 -22.49 -9.24 19.15
CA GLY A 303 -23.26 -10.41 18.77
C GLY A 303 -22.65 -11.70 19.30
N ILE A 304 -23.37 -12.78 19.07
CA ILE A 304 -23.12 -14.09 19.68
C ILE A 304 -23.25 -15.18 18.62
N VAL A 305 -22.46 -16.23 18.78
CA VAL A 305 -22.65 -17.52 18.11
C VAL A 305 -23.05 -18.52 19.17
N VAL A 306 -24.19 -19.17 18.99
CA VAL A 306 -24.67 -20.25 19.87
C VAL A 306 -24.83 -21.53 19.06
N SER A 307 -24.71 -22.67 19.73
CA SER A 307 -25.07 -23.97 19.14
C SER A 307 -26.46 -24.36 19.62
N VAL A 308 -27.40 -24.51 18.69
CA VAL A 308 -28.77 -24.95 18.97
C VAL A 308 -29.04 -26.19 18.13
N ASN A 309 -29.33 -27.32 18.77
CA ASN A 309 -29.64 -28.59 18.09
C ASN A 309 -28.61 -28.99 17.02
N ASP A 310 -27.31 -28.91 17.35
CA ASP A 310 -26.18 -29.14 16.43
C ASP A 310 -26.08 -28.20 15.22
N SER A 311 -26.95 -27.21 15.11
CA SER A 311 -26.82 -26.10 14.17
C SER A 311 -26.14 -24.91 14.84
N LEU A 312 -25.45 -24.09 14.05
CA LEU A 312 -24.89 -22.82 14.50
C LEU A 312 -25.92 -21.72 14.22
N GLU A 313 -26.30 -20.97 15.24
CA GLU A 313 -27.05 -19.74 15.08
C GLU A 313 -26.07 -18.58 15.27
N ILE A 314 -25.98 -17.72 14.26
CA ILE A 314 -25.11 -16.55 14.23
C ILE A 314 -25.98 -15.31 14.14
N ASP A 315 -25.82 -14.40 15.09
CA ASP A 315 -26.65 -13.20 15.20
C ASP A 315 -26.40 -12.20 14.06
N LYS A 316 -25.14 -12.10 13.56
CA LYS A 316 -24.71 -11.08 12.58
C LYS A 316 -23.61 -11.58 11.65
N ASP A 317 -23.62 -11.11 10.41
CA ASP A 317 -22.61 -11.40 9.36
C ASP A 317 -21.17 -11.11 9.83
N PHE A 318 -20.99 -10.04 10.59
CA PHE A 318 -19.71 -9.70 11.19
C PHE A 318 -19.18 -10.76 12.16
N VAL A 319 -20.08 -11.29 12.99
CA VAL A 319 -19.76 -12.33 13.97
C VAL A 319 -19.44 -13.63 13.24
N GLU A 320 -20.10 -13.89 12.10
CA GLU A 320 -19.75 -14.99 11.21
C GLU A 320 -18.33 -14.85 10.66
N GLN A 321 -17.92 -13.65 10.23
CA GLN A 321 -16.55 -13.41 9.82
C GLN A 321 -15.55 -13.66 10.95
N ILE A 322 -15.79 -13.12 12.15
CA ILE A 322 -14.92 -13.35 13.31
C ILE A 322 -14.87 -14.83 13.68
N TRP A 323 -15.98 -15.54 13.55
CA TRP A 323 -16.05 -16.98 13.74
C TRP A 323 -15.21 -17.74 12.70
N SER A 324 -15.29 -17.35 11.42
CA SER A 324 -14.56 -18.02 10.33
C SER A 324 -13.03 -17.87 10.43
N ILE A 325 -12.54 -16.74 10.96
CA ILE A 325 -11.10 -16.54 11.27
C ILE A 325 -10.67 -17.23 12.57
N ASN A 326 -11.59 -17.94 13.24
CA ASN A 326 -11.34 -18.85 14.36
C ASN A 326 -10.78 -18.18 15.62
N ILE A 327 -11.02 -16.88 15.86
CA ILE A 327 -10.62 -16.12 17.08
C ILE A 327 -9.19 -16.47 17.57
N THR A 328 -8.31 -16.79 16.63
CA THR A 328 -6.95 -17.28 16.90
C THR A 328 -5.97 -16.12 16.73
N ASP A 329 -4.69 -16.44 16.65
CA ASP A 329 -3.58 -15.49 16.38
C ASP A 329 -3.79 -14.66 15.08
N LYS A 330 -4.79 -15.02 14.26
CA LYS A 330 -5.20 -14.28 13.07
C LYS A 330 -6.04 -13.02 13.35
N MET A 331 -6.51 -12.82 14.58
CA MET A 331 -7.34 -11.66 14.92
C MET A 331 -6.59 -10.33 14.70
N ASP A 332 -5.30 -10.30 15.00
CA ASP A 332 -4.46 -9.12 14.76
C ASP A 332 -4.32 -8.82 13.26
N SER A 333 -4.13 -9.86 12.43
CA SER A 333 -4.10 -9.69 10.97
C SER A 333 -5.45 -9.21 10.42
N TRP A 334 -6.54 -9.76 10.93
CA TRP A 334 -7.89 -9.36 10.53
C TRP A 334 -8.18 -7.90 10.91
N ILE A 335 -7.88 -7.46 12.15
CA ILE A 335 -8.11 -6.05 12.53
C ILE A 335 -7.21 -5.09 11.73
N LYS A 336 -5.97 -5.50 11.40
CA LYS A 336 -5.07 -4.74 10.54
C LYS A 336 -5.62 -4.65 9.11
N GLY A 337 -6.21 -5.73 8.60
CA GLY A 337 -6.94 -5.75 7.35
C GLY A 337 -8.07 -4.72 7.36
N LEU A 338 -8.97 -4.77 8.34
CA LEU A 338 -10.05 -3.79 8.48
C LEU A 338 -9.51 -2.34 8.53
N ALA A 339 -8.46 -2.11 9.32
CA ALA A 339 -7.82 -0.81 9.45
C ALA A 339 -7.20 -0.32 8.13
N ASN A 340 -6.60 -1.21 7.34
CA ASN A 340 -6.09 -0.90 6.00
C ASN A 340 -7.21 -0.54 5.03
N SER A 341 -8.32 -1.28 5.06
CA SER A 341 -9.52 -0.98 4.27
C SER A 341 -10.02 0.44 4.55
N MET A 342 -10.22 0.75 5.84
CA MET A 342 -10.67 2.08 6.28
C MET A 342 -9.65 3.18 5.93
N THR A 343 -8.35 2.89 6.00
CA THR A 343 -7.31 3.83 5.59
C THR A 343 -7.38 4.13 4.09
N ASN A 344 -7.60 3.11 3.26
CA ASN A 344 -7.78 3.30 1.81
C ASN A 344 -9.01 4.17 1.51
N ALA A 345 -10.10 4.03 2.28
CA ALA A 345 -11.27 4.91 2.17
C ALA A 345 -10.90 6.36 2.51
N ILE A 346 -10.19 6.59 3.61
CA ILE A 346 -9.73 7.93 4.02
C ILE A 346 -8.85 8.57 2.93
N ILE A 347 -7.93 7.81 2.33
CA ILE A 347 -7.05 8.29 1.27
C ILE A 347 -7.84 8.62 -0.01
N LYS A 348 -8.85 7.81 -0.37
CA LYS A 348 -9.72 8.05 -1.53
C LYS A 348 -10.59 9.29 -1.37
N GLU A 349 -11.01 9.56 -0.14
CA GLU A 349 -11.98 10.61 0.18
C GLU A 349 -11.33 11.96 0.51
N ALA A 350 -10.06 11.96 0.93
CA ALA A 350 -9.29 13.19 1.15
C ALA A 350 -9.34 14.07 -0.10
N SER A 351 -10.23 15.06 -0.07
CA SER A 351 -10.45 16.01 -1.17
C SER A 351 -9.12 16.65 -1.57
N PRO A 352 -8.88 16.99 -2.85
CA PRO A 352 -7.56 17.36 -3.33
C PRO A 352 -7.34 18.89 -3.28
N PRO A 353 -6.73 19.47 -2.24
CA PRO A 353 -5.72 20.46 -2.53
C PRO A 353 -4.50 19.72 -3.10
N ASN A 354 -3.72 20.36 -3.97
CA ASN A 354 -2.45 19.83 -4.49
C ASN A 354 -1.46 19.35 -3.39
N ARG A 355 -1.75 19.62 -2.11
CA ARG A 355 -0.97 19.22 -0.93
C ARG A 355 -1.17 17.76 -0.49
N THR A 356 -2.27 17.10 -0.86
CA THR A 356 -2.51 15.68 -0.49
C THR A 356 -1.79 14.67 -1.38
N ARG A 357 -0.93 15.15 -2.28
CA ARG A 357 -0.15 14.36 -3.22
C ARG A 357 1.32 14.42 -2.82
N TYR A 358 1.90 13.27 -2.54
CA TYR A 358 3.33 13.18 -2.25
C TYR A 358 4.09 13.00 -3.57
N HIS A 359 5.00 13.94 -3.85
CA HIS A 359 5.81 13.92 -5.07
C HIS A 359 6.90 12.85 -4.98
N GLY A 360 6.95 12.00 -6.00
CA GLY A 360 8.02 11.03 -6.20
C GLY A 360 8.87 11.36 -7.42
N THR A 361 9.99 10.65 -7.51
CA THR A 361 10.95 10.77 -8.59
C THR A 361 10.64 9.73 -9.66
N VAL A 362 10.44 10.18 -10.90
CA VAL A 362 10.30 9.30 -12.07
C VAL A 362 11.69 8.97 -12.61
N ILE A 363 11.99 7.68 -12.72
CA ILE A 363 13.21 7.16 -13.31
C ILE A 363 12.85 6.62 -14.69
N THR A 364 13.60 7.02 -15.71
CA THR A 364 13.52 6.45 -17.05
C THR A 364 14.88 5.91 -17.47
N GLU A 365 14.87 4.94 -18.38
CA GLU A 365 16.10 4.53 -19.04
C GLU A 365 16.32 5.45 -20.25
N GLU A 366 17.46 6.13 -20.28
CA GLU A 366 17.95 6.81 -21.47
C GLU A 366 19.18 6.08 -22.00
N SER A 367 19.24 5.92 -23.32
CA SER A 367 20.37 5.31 -24.01
C SER A 367 21.44 6.37 -24.26
N PHE A 368 22.65 6.14 -23.73
CA PHE A 368 23.82 6.98 -23.97
C PHE A 368 24.82 6.25 -24.85
N ASN A 369 25.28 6.93 -25.89
CA ASN A 369 26.40 6.47 -26.70
C ASN A 369 27.70 6.74 -25.95
N ARG A 370 28.38 5.68 -25.49
CA ARG A 370 29.71 5.78 -24.90
C ARG A 370 30.74 5.30 -25.91
N VAL A 371 31.60 6.22 -26.33
CA VAL A 371 32.77 5.89 -27.17
C VAL A 371 33.83 5.26 -26.28
N ARG A 372 34.20 4.00 -26.56
CA ARG A 372 35.30 3.32 -25.88
C ARG A 372 36.55 3.40 -26.75
N TRP A 373 37.50 4.23 -26.33
CA TRP A 373 38.85 4.20 -26.89
C TRP A 373 39.60 3.03 -26.22
N LEU A 374 40.07 2.08 -27.04
CA LEU A 374 40.86 0.92 -26.61
C LEU A 374 42.34 1.29 -26.47
#